data_AF-W2XWC1-F1
#
_entry.id   AF-W2XWC1-F1
#
_cell.length_a   1.000
_cell.length_b   1.000
_cell.length_c   1.000
_cell.angle_alpha   90.00
_cell.angle_beta   90.00
_cell.angle_gamma   90.00
#
_symmetry.space_group_name_H-M   'P 1'
#
loop_
_entity.id
_entity.type
_entity.pdbx_description
1 polymer ?
#
loop_
_entity_poly.entity_id
_entity_poly.type
_entity_poly.pdbx_seq_one_letter_code
_entity_poly.pdbx_strand_id
1 'polypeptide(L)' 'MFLAAVARPRYDYHRKAMFDGKLGIWPLVEDYTAQRNSANRSAGTVLTRNIASIDRDVIKEFLLKEVTPTIKRKWPAQD' A
#
# COMPACT_ATOMS: atom_id res chain seq x y z
N MET A 1 -8.70 -5.01 4.18
CA MET A 1 -8.75 -3.55 4.40
C MET A 1 -7.69 -2.89 3.53
N PHE A 2 -7.82 -1.61 3.19
CA PHE A 2 -6.82 -0.91 2.36
C PHE A 2 -6.33 0.35 3.05
N LEU A 3 -5.05 0.64 2.90
CA LEU A 3 -4.45 1.94 3.19
C LEU A 3 -4.40 2.74 1.90
N ALA A 4 -5.06 3.89 1.84
CA ALA A 4 -4.99 4.80 0.70
C ALA A 4 -4.26 6.08 1.11
N ALA A 5 -3.28 6.49 0.33
CA ALA A 5 -2.57 7.76 0.54
C ALA A 5 -2.80 8.69 -0.66
N VAL A 6 -3.29 9.88 -0.35
CA VAL A 6 -3.54 10.95 -1.32
C VAL A 6 -3.02 12.25 -0.75
N ALA A 7 -2.24 12.97 -1.54
CA ALA A 7 -1.76 14.31 -1.25
C ALA A 7 -2.66 15.36 -1.92
N ARG A 8 -2.52 16.62 -1.53
CA ARG A 8 -3.20 17.72 -2.21
C ARG A 8 -2.68 17.85 -3.65
N PRO A 9 -3.56 17.93 -4.67
CA PRO A 9 -3.15 18.26 -6.02
C PRO A 9 -2.43 19.61 -6.06
N ARG A 10 -1.34 19.71 -6.82
CA ARG A 10 -0.58 20.96 -6.98
C ARG A 10 0.12 21.00 -8.32
N TYR A 11 0.47 22.19 -8.78
CA TYR A 11 1.25 22.33 -10.00
C TYR A 11 2.72 21.94 -9.74
N ASP A 12 3.27 21.11 -10.61
CA ASP A 12 4.68 20.70 -10.63
C ASP A 12 5.38 21.48 -11.74
N TYR A 13 6.20 22.46 -11.36
CA TYR A 13 6.87 23.35 -12.31
C TYR A 13 7.92 22.62 -13.17
N HIS A 14 8.61 21.63 -12.59
CA HIS A 14 9.58 20.82 -13.31
C HIS A 14 8.92 19.96 -14.39
N ARG A 15 7.76 19.36 -14.07
CA ARG A 15 7.00 18.54 -15.03
C ARG A 15 6.04 19.36 -15.91
N LYS A 16 5.88 20.65 -15.64
CA LYS A 16 4.91 21.56 -16.28
C LYS A 16 3.50 20.95 -16.33
N ALA A 17 3.10 20.30 -15.24
CA ALA A 17 1.87 19.53 -15.17
C ALA A 17 1.26 19.56 -13.76
N MET A 18 -0.04 19.26 -13.67
CA MET A 18 -0.69 19.08 -12.37
C MET A 18 -0.33 17.72 -11.77
N PHE A 19 0.30 17.73 -10.59
CA PHE A 19 0.39 16.56 -9.74
C PHE A 19 -0.99 16.30 -9.14
N ASP A 20 -1.56 15.13 -9.42
CA ASP A 20 -2.93 14.77 -9.04
C ASP A 20 -3.07 14.31 -7.58
N GLY A 21 -1.96 14.23 -6.85
CA GLY A 21 -1.94 13.83 -5.45
C GLY A 21 -2.02 12.32 -5.21
N LYS A 22 -2.20 11.48 -6.24
CA LYS A 22 -2.42 10.04 -6.04
C LYS A 22 -1.11 9.31 -5.76
N LEU A 23 -0.92 8.91 -4.50
CA LEU A 23 0.29 8.21 -4.08
C LEU A 23 0.13 6.70 -4.30
N GLY A 24 -0.92 6.10 -3.73
CA GLY A 24 -1.19 4.67 -3.87
C GLY A 24 -2.30 4.15 -2.97
N ILE A 25 -2.64 2.87 -3.19
CA ILE A 25 -3.56 2.08 -2.39
C ILE A 25 -2.89 0.73 -2.11
N TRP A 26 -2.80 0.34 -0.85
CA TRP A 26 -2.14 -0.90 -0.42
C TRP A 26 -3.10 -1.80 0.35
N PRO A 27 -3.21 -3.09 -0.03
CA PRO A 27 -3.98 -4.04 0.75
C PRO A 27 -3.26 -4.32 2.09
N LEU A 28 -4.00 -4.23 3.19
CA LEU A 28 -3.53 -4.65 4.52
C LEU A 28 -3.83 -6.14 4.67
N VAL A 29 -2.92 -6.93 4.11
CA VAL A 29 -3.03 -8.37 3.99
C VAL A 29 -1.73 -9.05 4.42
N GLU A 30 -1.85 -10.30 4.82
CA GLU A 30 -0.74 -11.19 5.12
C GLU A 30 -0.82 -12.44 4.25
N ASP A 31 0.34 -12.97 3.91
CA ASP A 31 0.44 -14.27 3.26
C ASP A 31 0.34 -15.38 4.31
N TYR A 32 -0.38 -16.44 3.96
CA TYR A 32 -0.54 -17.62 4.79
C TYR A 32 -0.51 -18.87 3.92
N THR A 33 -0.02 -19.95 4.49
CA THR A 33 -0.05 -21.27 3.84
C THR A 33 -1.35 -21.97 4.18
N ALA A 34 -2.08 -22.41 3.15
CA ALA A 34 -3.30 -23.19 3.31
C ALA A 34 -3.01 -24.48 4.09
N GLN A 35 -3.68 -24.66 5.23
CA GLN A 35 -3.45 -25.81 6.12
C GLN A 35 -4.26 -27.05 5.73
N ARG A 36 -5.35 -26.87 4.99
CA ARG A 36 -6.28 -27.94 4.62
C ARG A 36 -6.58 -27.87 3.14
N ASN A 37 -6.79 -29.04 2.54
CA ASN A 37 -7.37 -29.11 1.20
C ASN A 37 -8.80 -28.60 1.24
N SER A 38 -9.11 -27.70 0.30
CA SER A 38 -10.45 -27.32 -0.08
C SER A 38 -10.52 -27.29 -1.60
N ALA A 39 -11.73 -27.33 -2.17
CA ALA A 39 -11.92 -27.38 -3.62
C ALA A 39 -11.13 -26.29 -4.39
N ASN A 40 -10.97 -25.11 -3.80
CA ASN A 40 -10.33 -23.96 -4.44
C ASN A 40 -8.93 -23.65 -3.89
N ARG A 41 -8.47 -24.39 -2.86
CA ARG A 41 -7.22 -24.10 -2.15
C ARG A 41 -6.62 -25.42 -1.66
N SER A 42 -5.65 -25.95 -2.39
CA SER A 42 -4.86 -27.10 -1.95
C SER A 42 -4.03 -26.74 -0.71
N ALA A 43 -3.82 -27.71 0.17
CA ALA A 43 -2.91 -27.58 1.29
C ALA A 43 -1.49 -27.30 0.78
N GLY A 44 -0.77 -26.41 1.48
CA GLY A 44 0.57 -25.98 1.10
C GLY A 44 0.62 -24.78 0.15
N THR A 45 -0.49 -24.36 -0.46
CA THR A 45 -0.51 -23.17 -1.32
C THR A 45 -0.39 -21.90 -0.48
N VAL A 46 0.53 -21.00 -0.87
CA VAL A 46 0.64 -19.65 -0.31
C VAL A 46 -0.49 -18.80 -0.87
N LEU A 47 -1.30 -18.26 0.02
CA LEU A 47 -2.44 -17.41 -0.31
C LEU A 47 -2.42 -16.17 0.55
N THR A 48 -3.18 -15.17 0.15
CA THR A 48 -3.25 -13.89 0.84
C THR A 48 -4.58 -13.77 1.58
N ARG A 49 -4.55 -13.26 2.81
CA ARG A 49 -5.76 -12.98 3.62
C ARG A 49 -5.65 -11.62 4.30
N ASN A 50 -6.78 -11.08 4.73
CA ASN A 50 -6.78 -9.86 5.54
C ASN A 50 -6.04 -10.11 6.86
N ILE A 51 -5.23 -9.12 7.29
CA ILE A 51 -4.66 -9.10 8.63
C ILE A 51 -5.82 -9.06 9.63
N ALA A 52 -5.82 -9.97 10.61
CA ALA A 52 -6.94 -10.16 11.53
C ALA A 52 -7.17 -8.97 12.47
N SER A 53 -6.09 -8.35 12.96
CA SER A 53 -6.13 -7.15 13.79
C SER A 53 -5.14 -6.14 13.26
N ILE A 54 -5.60 -4.91 13.01
CA ILE A 54 -4.78 -3.84 12.45
C ILE A 54 -4.56 -2.83 13.56
N ASP A 55 -3.37 -2.90 14.15
CA ASP A 55 -2.95 -2.02 15.23
C ASP A 55 -2.07 -0.88 14.72
N ARG A 56 -1.54 -0.10 15.66
CA ARG A 56 -0.65 1.03 15.37
C ARG A 56 0.64 0.56 14.68
N ASP A 57 1.17 -0.60 15.03
CA ASP A 57 2.46 -1.07 14.54
C ASP A 57 2.35 -1.57 13.10
N VAL A 58 1.28 -2.29 12.77
CA VAL A 58 0.95 -2.67 11.38
C VAL A 58 0.81 -1.42 10.52
N ILE A 59 0.03 -0.42 10.95
CA ILE A 59 -0.12 0.81 10.17
C ILE A 59 1.22 1.54 10.00
N LYS A 60 2.01 1.64 11.08
CA LYS A 60 3.33 2.28 11.06
C LYS A 60 4.27 1.58 10.08
N GLU A 61 4.28 0.25 10.04
CA GLU A 61 5.08 -0.52 9.11
C GLU A 61 4.72 -0.20 7.65
N PHE A 62 3.44 -0.20 7.31
CA PHE A 62 2.98 0.17 5.97
C PHE A 62 3.32 1.64 5.63
N LEU A 63 3.20 2.57 6.58
CA LEU A 63 3.59 3.96 6.36
C LEU A 63 5.09 4.09 6.03
N LEU A 64 5.94 3.32 6.71
CA LEU A 64 7.38 3.35 6.53
C LEU A 64 7.84 2.62 5.27
N LYS A 65 7.28 1.44 4.99
CA LYS A 65 7.69 0.58 3.87
C LYS A 65 7.08 1.01 2.55
N GLU A 66 5.83 1.46 2.56
CA GLU A 66 5.08 1.71 1.33
C GLU A 66 4.86 3.20 1.06
N VAL A 67 4.31 3.92 2.04
CA VAL A 67 3.84 5.30 1.82
C VAL A 67 5.00 6.29 1.71
N THR A 68 5.92 6.27 2.68
CA THR A 68 7.03 7.23 2.74
C THR A 68 7.94 7.15 1.50
N PRO A 69 8.35 5.95 1.03
CA PRO A 69 9.13 5.82 -0.20
C PRO A 69 8.34 6.28 -1.43
N THR A 70 7.03 5.99 -1.49
CA THR A 70 6.17 6.42 -2.58
C THR A 70 6.04 7.93 -2.65
N ILE A 71 5.92 8.60 -1.50
CA ILE A 71 5.98 10.06 -1.40
C ILE A 71 7.30 10.54 -1.99
N LYS A 72 8.44 10.09 -1.47
CA LYS A 72 9.76 10.54 -1.96
C LYS A 72 9.93 10.38 -3.47
N ARG A 73 9.41 9.30 -4.06
CA ARG A 73 9.49 9.04 -5.50
C ARG A 73 8.58 9.92 -6.34
N LYS A 74 7.35 10.17 -5.88
CA LYS A 74 6.31 10.83 -6.70
C LYS A 74 6.17 12.31 -6.44
N TRP A 75 6.60 12.78 -5.27
CA TRP A 75 6.39 14.16 -4.84
C TRP A 75 6.98 15.14 -5.86
N PRO A 76 6.24 16.19 -6.22
CA PRO A 76 6.78 17.23 -7.09
C PRO A 76 7.95 17.90 -6.39
N ALA A 77 9.07 18.07 -7.11
CA ALA A 77 10.18 18.85 -6.59
C ALA A 77 9.72 20.31 -6.41
N GLN A 78 10.23 20.93 -5.35
CA GLN A 78 9.96 22.33 -5.08
C GLN A 78 11.03 23.14 -5.82
N ASP A 79 10.63 24.25 -6.42
CA ASP A 79 11.56 25.24 -6.99
C ASP A 79 12.46 25.85 -5.89
#